data_AF-A0A814WBL7-F1
#
_entry.id   AF-A0A814WBL7-F1
#
_cell.length_a   1.000
_cell.length_b   1.000
_cell.length_c   1.000
_cell.angle_alpha   90.00
_cell.angle_beta   90.00
_cell.angle_gamma   90.00
#
_symmetry.space_group_name_H-M   'P 1'
#
loop_
_entity.id
_entity.type
_entity.pdbx_description
1 polymer ?
#
loop_
_entity_poly.entity_id
_entity_poly.type
_entity_poly.pdbx_seq_one_letter_code
_entity_poly.pdbx_strand_id
1 'polypeptide(L)'
;MSLWVQRTSTGGGTLVHYSTQTDGKGWCTVPIGFSSAGNIIATAWVPDNQVTGPVLSINTWTHIATTYSQMNGLTLYVNGVSVGSTGAQNNTAPSTIVILTLGNSLNGDGCNSQSITTGPFSGYLDEFRVYSRELSARGVSALTKDKTCFDGLMNGDETDIDCGGSCLTCDVGKNCSLAKDCNNGECINGICISATCNDTMKNNGETDVDCGGLNCSPCGTGKVCSDASDCISKSCAFGTCKSPTCSDGIMNGDETDIDCGGSCPVCGVYQMCKVDLDCITGCNNTACINGYCQRKYSCIK
;
A
#
# COMPACT_ATOMS: atom_id res chain seq x y z
N MET A 1 -11.42 19.60 -13.21
CA MET A 1 -12.88 19.56 -12.92
C MET A 1 -13.23 18.18 -12.38
N SER A 2 -14.35 18.05 -11.68
CA SER A 2 -14.85 16.76 -11.17
C SER A 2 -16.37 16.71 -11.17
N LEU A 3 -16.94 15.51 -11.25
CA LEU A 3 -18.37 15.27 -11.12
C LEU A 3 -18.66 13.80 -10.81
N TRP A 4 -19.84 13.54 -10.27
CA TRP A 4 -20.44 12.21 -10.26
C TRP A 4 -21.33 12.04 -11.49
N VAL A 5 -21.24 10.88 -12.14
CA VAL A 5 -22.06 10.52 -13.30
C VAL A 5 -22.66 9.13 -13.13
N GLN A 6 -23.92 8.99 -13.50
CA GLN A 6 -24.59 7.71 -13.65
C GLN A 6 -25.21 7.65 -15.05
N ARG A 7 -24.69 6.78 -15.92
CA ARG A 7 -25.19 6.63 -17.29
C ARG A 7 -26.39 5.70 -17.33
N THR A 8 -27.37 5.97 -18.18
CA THR A 8 -28.54 5.09 -18.38
C THR A 8 -28.53 4.36 -19.73
N SER A 9 -27.54 4.63 -20.59
CA SER A 9 -27.34 3.94 -21.87
C SER A 9 -25.86 3.71 -22.16
N THR A 10 -25.57 2.75 -23.05
CA THR A 10 -24.22 2.39 -23.48
C THR A 10 -23.67 3.30 -24.60
N GLY A 11 -24.54 4.09 -25.24
CA GLY A 11 -24.19 5.00 -26.33
C GLY A 11 -23.29 6.15 -25.87
N GLY A 12 -22.69 6.83 -26.85
CA GLY A 12 -21.84 8.00 -26.59
C GLY A 12 -22.63 9.21 -26.06
N GLY A 13 -21.95 10.35 -25.96
CA GLY A 13 -22.59 11.60 -25.52
C GLY A 13 -21.62 12.55 -24.84
N THR A 14 -22.01 13.82 -24.79
CA THR A 14 -21.19 14.90 -24.24
C THR A 14 -21.49 15.13 -22.76
N LEU A 15 -20.48 15.07 -21.89
CA LEU A 15 -20.65 15.40 -20.47
C LEU A 15 -20.40 16.87 -20.19
N VAL A 16 -19.31 17.40 -20.72
CA VAL A 16 -18.93 18.80 -20.53
C VAL A 16 -18.53 19.36 -21.89
N HIS A 17 -19.04 20.54 -22.20
CA HIS A 17 -18.76 21.28 -23.42
C HIS A 17 -18.43 22.73 -23.11
N TYR A 18 -17.42 23.26 -23.79
CA TYR A 18 -17.05 24.68 -23.75
C TYR A 18 -17.25 25.31 -25.11
N SER A 19 -17.84 26.50 -25.15
CA SER A 19 -17.98 27.28 -26.39
C SER A 19 -17.98 28.77 -26.15
N THR A 20 -17.62 29.56 -27.16
CA THR A 20 -17.72 31.03 -27.10
C THR A 20 -19.12 31.56 -27.42
N GLN A 21 -20.03 30.71 -27.92
CA GLN A 21 -21.38 31.09 -28.33
C GLN A 21 -22.44 30.24 -27.63
N THR A 22 -23.60 30.81 -27.32
CA THR A 22 -24.68 30.17 -26.55
C THR A 22 -25.35 29.01 -27.27
N ASP A 23 -25.19 28.89 -28.59
CA ASP A 23 -25.70 27.77 -29.39
C ASP A 23 -24.71 26.58 -29.44
N GLY A 24 -23.57 26.68 -28.75
CA GLY A 24 -22.52 25.67 -28.75
C GLY A 24 -21.45 25.86 -29.83
N LYS A 25 -21.44 26.97 -30.57
CA LYS A 25 -20.50 27.19 -31.68
C LYS A 25 -19.34 28.17 -31.35
N GLY A 26 -18.61 28.54 -32.40
CA GLY A 26 -17.43 29.42 -32.33
C GLY A 26 -16.17 28.61 -32.00
N TRP A 27 -15.33 29.15 -31.12
CA TRP A 27 -14.28 28.33 -30.51
C TRP A 27 -14.95 27.41 -29.49
N CYS A 28 -14.70 26.10 -29.60
CA CYS A 28 -15.32 25.11 -28.73
C CYS A 28 -14.47 23.85 -28.54
N THR A 29 -14.72 23.16 -27.42
CA THR A 29 -14.07 21.88 -27.11
C THR A 29 -14.97 21.04 -26.20
N VAL A 30 -14.87 19.72 -26.34
CA VAL A 30 -15.58 18.74 -25.52
C VAL A 30 -14.56 18.07 -24.58
N PRO A 31 -14.27 18.66 -23.41
CA PRO A 31 -13.23 18.16 -22.53
C PRO A 31 -13.54 16.80 -21.92
N ILE A 32 -14.82 16.42 -21.78
CA ILE A 32 -15.22 15.13 -21.24
C ILE A 32 -16.48 14.62 -21.95
N GLY A 33 -16.48 13.36 -22.37
CA GLY A 33 -17.64 12.69 -22.94
C GLY A 33 -17.39 11.20 -23.14
N PHE A 34 -18.30 10.55 -23.88
CA PHE A 34 -18.23 9.11 -24.15
C PHE A 34 -18.02 8.82 -25.63
N SER A 35 -17.22 7.80 -25.93
CA SER A 35 -17.17 7.21 -27.27
C SER A 35 -18.47 6.45 -27.58
N SER A 36 -18.65 6.07 -28.84
CA SER A 36 -19.76 5.20 -29.27
C SER A 36 -19.73 3.81 -28.62
N ALA A 37 -18.55 3.35 -28.19
CA ALA A 37 -18.36 2.12 -27.42
C ALA A 37 -18.57 2.31 -25.90
N GLY A 38 -18.82 3.53 -25.45
CA GLY A 38 -19.08 3.85 -24.05
C GLY A 38 -17.83 4.05 -23.19
N ASN A 39 -16.63 4.16 -23.78
CA ASN A 39 -15.43 4.56 -23.05
C ASN A 39 -15.56 6.01 -22.59
N ILE A 40 -15.19 6.31 -21.35
CA ILE A 40 -15.01 7.70 -20.92
C ILE A 40 -13.78 8.28 -21.62
N ILE A 41 -13.90 9.48 -22.18
CA ILE A 41 -12.80 10.17 -22.84
C ILE A 41 -12.66 11.55 -22.23
N ALA A 42 -11.42 11.90 -21.89
CA ALA A 42 -11.03 13.27 -21.59
C ALA A 42 -10.21 13.82 -22.75
N THR A 43 -10.46 15.07 -23.12
CA THR A 43 -9.65 15.78 -24.11
C THR A 43 -9.22 17.14 -23.59
N ALA A 44 -8.07 17.60 -24.05
CA ALA A 44 -7.64 18.97 -23.84
C ALA A 44 -6.96 19.41 -25.12
N TRP A 45 -7.56 20.30 -25.91
CA TRP A 45 -6.95 20.73 -27.18
C TRP A 45 -6.78 19.56 -28.17
N VAL A 46 -7.92 19.10 -28.66
CA VAL A 46 -8.05 18.07 -29.70
C VAL A 46 -7.43 18.48 -31.05
N PRO A 47 -6.92 17.50 -31.84
CA PRO A 47 -7.18 16.06 -31.72
C PRO A 47 -6.12 15.22 -30.98
N ASP A 48 -4.88 15.66 -30.82
CA ASP A 48 -3.78 14.78 -30.38
C ASP A 48 -3.62 14.64 -28.85
N ASN A 49 -4.38 15.41 -28.06
CA ASN A 49 -4.26 15.43 -26.61
C ASN A 49 -5.54 14.92 -25.92
N GLN A 50 -5.62 13.60 -25.81
CA GLN A 50 -6.74 12.88 -25.22
C GLN A 50 -6.29 11.71 -24.35
N VAL A 51 -7.15 11.35 -23.39
CA VAL A 51 -7.04 10.12 -22.60
C VAL A 51 -8.34 9.34 -22.75
N THR A 52 -8.22 8.08 -23.20
CA THR A 52 -9.33 7.13 -23.23
C THR A 52 -9.29 6.27 -21.97
N GLY A 53 -10.31 6.41 -21.14
CA GLY A 53 -10.53 5.57 -19.97
C GLY A 53 -11.42 4.36 -20.26
N PRO A 54 -11.84 3.62 -19.22
CA PRO A 54 -12.62 2.40 -19.36
C PRO A 54 -14.06 2.64 -19.84
N VAL A 55 -14.73 1.57 -20.28
CA VAL A 55 -16.19 1.56 -20.42
C VAL A 55 -16.82 1.63 -19.03
N LEU A 56 -17.68 2.63 -18.80
CA LEU A 56 -18.39 2.76 -17.54
C LEU A 56 -19.69 1.95 -17.54
N SER A 57 -19.92 1.19 -16.47
CA SER A 57 -21.16 0.45 -16.22
C SER A 57 -22.38 1.37 -16.21
N ILE A 58 -23.46 0.93 -16.85
CA ILE A 58 -24.76 1.63 -16.78
C ILE A 58 -25.37 1.50 -15.37
N ASN A 59 -26.20 2.46 -14.98
CA ASN A 59 -26.91 2.53 -13.70
C ASN A 59 -26.00 2.44 -12.46
N THR A 60 -24.73 2.82 -12.59
CA THR A 60 -23.76 2.85 -11.50
C THR A 60 -23.19 4.25 -11.37
N TRP A 61 -23.21 4.81 -10.16
CA TRP A 61 -22.56 6.09 -9.88
C TRP A 61 -21.04 5.93 -9.99
N THR A 62 -20.42 6.77 -10.81
CA THR A 62 -18.97 6.80 -11.02
C THR A 62 -18.49 8.23 -10.86
N HIS A 63 -17.44 8.44 -10.07
CA HIS A 63 -16.81 9.75 -9.99
C HIS A 63 -15.79 9.91 -11.12
N ILE A 64 -15.88 11.02 -11.85
CA ILE A 64 -14.97 11.36 -12.94
C ILE A 64 -14.30 12.69 -12.60
N ALA A 65 -12.98 12.74 -12.77
CA ALA A 65 -12.24 13.98 -12.65
C ALA A 65 -11.18 14.10 -13.73
N THR A 66 -10.94 15.33 -14.18
CA THR A 66 -9.81 15.67 -15.04
C THR A 66 -9.00 16.79 -14.42
N THR A 67 -7.69 16.68 -14.54
CA THR A 67 -6.73 17.73 -14.15
C THR A 67 -5.94 18.13 -15.38
N TYR A 68 -5.57 19.40 -15.46
CA TYR A 68 -4.77 19.92 -16.56
C TYR A 68 -3.86 21.03 -16.08
N SER A 69 -2.60 20.98 -16.49
CA SER A 69 -1.70 22.14 -16.49
C SER A 69 -0.78 22.10 -17.71
N GLN A 70 -0.19 23.25 -18.05
CA GLN A 70 0.78 23.32 -19.14
C GLN A 70 2.03 22.48 -18.87
N MET A 71 2.35 22.26 -17.59
CA MET A 71 3.53 21.50 -17.15
C MET A 71 3.27 19.99 -17.11
N ASN A 72 2.10 19.56 -16.65
CA ASN A 72 1.81 18.14 -16.39
C ASN A 72 0.90 17.49 -17.43
N GLY A 73 0.34 18.26 -18.36
CA GLY A 73 -0.59 17.75 -19.36
C GLY A 73 -1.98 17.48 -18.77
N LEU A 74 -2.78 16.69 -19.49
CA LEU A 74 -4.11 16.26 -19.08
C LEU A 74 -4.01 14.93 -18.34
N THR A 75 -4.69 14.77 -17.21
CA THR A 75 -4.88 13.47 -16.55
C THR A 75 -6.35 13.20 -16.29
N LEU A 76 -6.81 11.98 -16.59
CA LEU A 76 -8.16 11.48 -16.32
C LEU A 76 -8.14 10.54 -15.11
N TYR A 77 -9.11 10.75 -14.21
CA TYR A 77 -9.33 9.92 -13.04
C TYR A 77 -10.74 9.33 -13.06
N VAL A 78 -10.85 8.07 -12.67
CA VAL A 78 -12.12 7.34 -12.46
C VAL A 78 -12.11 6.81 -11.04
N ASN A 79 -13.14 7.16 -10.26
CA ASN A 79 -13.26 6.80 -8.84
C ASN A 79 -11.99 7.13 -8.02
N GLY A 80 -11.37 8.27 -8.32
CA GLY A 80 -10.20 8.78 -7.59
C GLY A 80 -8.87 8.22 -8.06
N VAL A 81 -8.87 7.24 -8.95
CA VAL A 81 -7.67 6.59 -9.49
C VAL A 81 -7.36 7.12 -10.89
N SER A 82 -6.09 7.43 -11.16
CA SER A 82 -5.65 7.86 -12.49
C SER A 82 -5.77 6.70 -13.48
N VAL A 83 -6.45 6.90 -14.60
CA VAL A 83 -6.60 5.91 -15.67
C VAL A 83 -5.75 6.23 -16.90
N GLY A 84 -5.10 7.39 -16.91
CA GLY A 84 -4.18 7.78 -17.97
C GLY A 84 -3.91 9.28 -17.98
N SER A 85 -2.83 9.66 -18.63
CA SER A 85 -2.40 11.05 -18.78
C SER A 85 -1.74 11.30 -20.13
N THR A 86 -1.58 12.57 -20.46
CA THR A 86 -0.81 13.05 -21.61
C THR A 86 0.38 13.87 -21.16
N GLY A 87 1.28 14.22 -22.09
CA GLY A 87 2.39 15.12 -21.81
C GLY A 87 2.00 16.59 -21.71
N ALA A 88 2.95 17.41 -21.25
CA ALA A 88 2.87 18.86 -21.24
C ALA A 88 2.42 19.44 -22.60
N GLN A 89 1.59 20.49 -22.56
CA GLN A 89 1.08 21.18 -23.74
C GLN A 89 1.07 22.70 -23.52
N ASN A 90 1.58 23.46 -24.49
CA ASN A 90 1.69 24.92 -24.43
C ASN A 90 0.45 25.63 -24.97
N ASN A 91 -0.74 25.13 -24.61
CA ASN A 91 -2.01 25.67 -25.09
C ASN A 91 -2.64 26.55 -24.01
N THR A 92 -3.26 27.66 -24.44
CA THR A 92 -3.85 28.64 -23.53
C THR A 92 -5.31 28.85 -23.89
N ALA A 93 -6.19 28.77 -22.89
CA ALA A 93 -7.62 29.03 -23.05
C ALA A 93 -7.84 30.45 -23.62
N PRO A 94 -8.91 30.69 -24.41
CA PRO A 94 -9.25 32.03 -24.85
C PRO A 94 -9.41 32.98 -23.66
N SER A 95 -9.04 34.24 -23.85
CA SER A 95 -9.23 35.32 -22.86
C SER A 95 -10.65 35.93 -22.90
N THR A 96 -11.60 35.21 -23.50
CA THR A 96 -12.99 35.61 -23.67
C THR A 96 -13.90 34.88 -22.69
N ILE A 97 -15.15 35.32 -22.59
CA ILE A 97 -16.17 34.54 -21.89
C ILE A 97 -16.33 33.19 -22.60
N VAL A 98 -16.33 32.12 -21.82
CA VAL A 98 -16.57 30.75 -22.29
C VAL A 98 -17.82 30.23 -21.59
N ILE A 99 -18.73 29.69 -22.38
CA ILE A 99 -19.99 29.12 -21.95
C ILE A 99 -19.76 27.63 -21.71
N LEU A 100 -20.13 27.18 -20.52
CA LEU A 100 -20.08 25.79 -20.10
C LEU A 100 -21.46 25.18 -20.21
N THR A 101 -21.57 24.08 -20.96
CA THR A 101 -22.79 23.27 -21.05
C THR A 101 -22.51 21.88 -20.48
N LEU A 102 -23.45 21.37 -19.69
CA LEU A 102 -23.41 20.02 -19.14
C LEU A 102 -24.41 19.12 -19.86
N GLY A 103 -23.98 17.89 -20.15
CA GLY A 103 -24.83 16.85 -20.71
C GLY A 103 -25.28 17.06 -22.17
N ASN A 104 -24.75 18.06 -22.89
CA ASN A 104 -25.08 18.31 -24.29
C ASN A 104 -24.05 19.24 -24.97
N SER A 105 -23.85 19.08 -26.28
CA SER A 105 -23.08 20.00 -27.16
C SER A 105 -23.96 21.03 -27.90
N LEU A 106 -25.29 21.00 -27.73
CA LEU A 106 -26.25 21.86 -28.45
C LEU A 106 -26.09 21.71 -29.98
N ASN A 107 -25.94 22.82 -30.72
CA ASN A 107 -25.66 22.82 -32.16
C ASN A 107 -24.15 22.81 -32.46
N GLY A 108 -23.32 22.55 -31.44
CA GLY A 108 -21.87 22.53 -31.47
C GLY A 108 -21.25 21.21 -31.95
N ASP A 109 -22.00 20.35 -32.62
CA ASP A 109 -21.52 19.00 -33.02
C ASP A 109 -20.30 19.01 -33.95
N GLY A 110 -19.93 20.18 -34.49
CA GLY A 110 -18.68 20.40 -35.25
C GLY A 110 -17.43 20.64 -34.41
N CYS A 111 -17.52 20.66 -33.07
CA CYS A 111 -16.34 20.75 -32.21
C CYS A 111 -15.49 19.48 -32.37
N ASN A 112 -14.19 19.64 -32.67
CA ASN A 112 -13.26 18.59 -33.12
C ASN A 112 -12.98 17.48 -32.10
N SER A 113 -13.98 16.83 -31.53
CA SER A 113 -13.77 15.87 -30.45
C SER A 113 -13.38 14.47 -30.91
N GLN A 114 -13.51 14.18 -32.23
CA GLN A 114 -13.26 12.94 -33.02
C GLN A 114 -13.50 11.58 -32.35
N SER A 115 -13.01 11.40 -31.14
CA SER A 115 -13.17 10.25 -30.26
C SER A 115 -14.43 10.32 -29.38
N ILE A 116 -14.93 11.51 -29.06
CA ILE A 116 -16.21 11.67 -28.31
C ILE A 116 -17.37 11.75 -29.30
N THR A 117 -18.43 11.00 -29.02
CA THR A 117 -19.69 11.14 -29.77
C THR A 117 -20.43 12.39 -29.29
N THR A 118 -20.52 13.40 -30.14
CA THR A 118 -21.27 14.64 -29.85
C THR A 118 -22.77 14.34 -29.74
N GLY A 119 -23.46 15.14 -28.93
CA GLY A 119 -24.88 14.96 -28.65
C GLY A 119 -25.20 14.82 -27.15
N PRO A 120 -26.49 14.66 -26.82
CA PRO A 120 -26.98 14.65 -25.45
C PRO A 120 -26.49 13.42 -24.67
N PHE A 121 -26.17 13.65 -23.41
CA PHE A 121 -25.88 12.61 -22.45
C PHE A 121 -27.17 12.06 -21.84
N SER A 122 -27.31 10.73 -21.84
CA SER A 122 -28.41 10.04 -21.16
C SER A 122 -27.96 9.53 -19.79
N GLY A 123 -28.40 10.23 -18.74
CA GLY A 123 -28.11 9.83 -17.36
C GLY A 123 -28.29 10.95 -16.35
N TYR A 124 -27.69 10.76 -15.19
CA TYR A 124 -27.69 11.71 -14.07
C TYR A 124 -26.28 12.25 -13.84
N LEU A 125 -26.21 13.52 -13.45
CA LEU A 125 -25.00 14.21 -13.03
C LEU A 125 -25.23 14.76 -11.63
N ASP A 126 -24.21 14.72 -10.79
CA ASP A 126 -24.26 15.34 -9.47
C ASP A 126 -22.89 15.94 -9.10
N GLU A 127 -22.91 16.88 -8.16
CA GLU A 127 -21.71 17.35 -7.45
C GLU A 127 -20.60 17.88 -8.40
N PHE A 128 -21.01 18.56 -9.48
CA PHE A 128 -20.12 19.16 -10.48
C PHE A 128 -19.26 20.28 -9.89
N ARG A 129 -17.95 20.23 -10.11
CA ARG A 129 -16.97 21.21 -9.63
C ARG A 129 -15.94 21.57 -10.69
N VAL A 130 -15.60 22.86 -10.77
CA VAL A 130 -14.49 23.39 -11.56
C VAL A 130 -13.53 24.12 -10.63
N TYR A 131 -12.23 23.90 -10.85
CA TYR A 131 -11.16 24.48 -10.06
C TYR A 131 -10.28 25.33 -10.97
N SER A 132 -9.80 26.47 -10.47
CA SER A 132 -8.85 27.35 -11.16
C SER A 132 -7.39 26.90 -11.02
N ARG A 133 -7.17 25.69 -10.51
CA ARG A 133 -5.85 25.08 -10.31
C ARG A 133 -5.87 23.58 -10.58
N GLU A 134 -4.70 23.04 -10.85
CA GLU A 134 -4.48 21.59 -10.87
C GLU A 134 -4.62 21.01 -9.46
N LEU A 135 -5.37 19.92 -9.32
CA LEU A 135 -5.44 19.14 -8.08
C LEU A 135 -4.40 18.03 -8.14
N SER A 136 -3.80 17.69 -6.99
CA SER A 136 -2.95 16.50 -6.88
C SER A 136 -3.78 15.21 -6.94
N ALA A 137 -3.15 14.07 -7.21
CA ALA A 137 -3.82 12.77 -7.17
C ALA A 137 -4.54 12.51 -5.82
N ARG A 138 -3.91 12.88 -4.70
CA ARG A 138 -4.52 12.81 -3.37
C ARG A 138 -5.74 13.73 -3.26
N GLY A 139 -5.63 14.96 -3.77
CA GLY A 139 -6.74 15.90 -3.79
C GLY A 139 -7.93 15.40 -4.62
N VAL A 140 -7.68 14.72 -5.75
CA VAL A 140 -8.75 14.11 -6.56
C VAL A 140 -9.37 12.91 -5.86
N SER A 141 -8.57 12.04 -5.22
CA SER A 141 -9.09 10.90 -4.46
C SER A 141 -9.96 11.33 -3.27
N ALA A 142 -9.69 12.49 -2.66
CA ALA A 142 -10.54 13.02 -1.60
C ALA A 142 -11.95 13.40 -2.07
N LEU A 143 -12.13 13.70 -3.36
CA LEU A 143 -13.44 14.05 -3.93
C LEU A 143 -14.38 12.85 -4.14
N THR A 144 -13.85 11.63 -4.02
CA THR A 144 -14.60 10.38 -4.25
C THR A 144 -15.10 9.74 -2.97
N LYS A 145 -14.76 10.32 -1.83
CA LYS A 145 -15.19 9.85 -0.52
C LYS A 145 -16.31 10.74 -0.01
N ASP A 146 -17.16 10.19 0.85
CA ASP A 146 -18.23 10.97 1.47
C ASP A 146 -17.63 12.21 2.15
N LYS A 147 -18.34 13.34 2.05
CA LYS A 147 -17.88 14.68 2.49
C LYS A 147 -17.39 14.69 3.94
N THR A 148 -17.78 13.70 4.74
CA THR A 148 -17.36 13.46 6.12
C THR A 148 -15.85 13.22 6.23
N CYS A 149 -15.27 12.40 5.34
CA CYS A 149 -13.90 11.87 5.46
C CYS A 149 -12.72 12.87 5.44
N PHE A 150 -12.96 14.17 5.24
CA PHE A 150 -11.91 15.20 5.15
C PHE A 150 -12.41 16.60 5.56
N ASP A 151 -13.45 16.67 6.40
CA ASP A 151 -14.03 17.94 6.84
C ASP A 151 -13.48 18.46 8.18
N GLY A 152 -12.55 17.72 8.79
CA GLY A 152 -11.90 18.09 10.04
C GLY A 152 -12.77 17.85 11.28
N LEU A 153 -13.89 17.16 11.12
CA LEU A 153 -14.78 16.74 12.20
C LEU A 153 -14.73 15.21 12.32
N MET A 154 -15.26 14.68 13.43
CA MET A 154 -15.53 13.24 13.56
C MET A 154 -17.01 13.03 13.30
N ASN A 155 -17.37 12.63 12.09
CA ASN A 155 -18.76 12.43 11.67
C ASN A 155 -18.90 11.26 10.66
N GLY A 156 -20.13 10.95 10.22
CA GLY A 156 -20.36 9.76 9.41
C GLY A 156 -20.04 8.46 10.18
N ASP A 157 -19.26 7.56 9.57
CA ASP A 157 -18.79 6.30 10.16
C ASP A 157 -17.29 6.31 10.52
N GLU A 158 -16.69 7.49 10.61
CA GLU A 158 -15.30 7.69 11.03
C GLU A 158 -15.04 7.17 12.44
N THR A 159 -13.82 6.67 12.65
CA THR A 159 -13.36 6.21 13.96
C THR A 159 -12.34 7.13 14.61
N ASP A 160 -11.73 8.03 13.85
CA ASP A 160 -11.07 9.26 14.30
C ASP A 160 -11.29 10.37 13.25
N ILE A 161 -10.98 11.63 13.57
CA ILE A 161 -11.20 12.78 12.68
C ILE A 161 -10.62 12.49 11.27
N ASP A 162 -11.48 12.49 10.26
CA ASP A 162 -11.14 12.27 8.84
C ASP A 162 -10.58 10.86 8.49
N CYS A 163 -10.78 9.84 9.34
CA CYS A 163 -10.30 8.48 9.06
C CYS A 163 -11.11 7.34 9.73
N GLY A 164 -10.92 6.12 9.23
CA GLY A 164 -11.59 4.91 9.70
C GLY A 164 -12.97 4.65 9.08
N GLY A 165 -13.56 3.48 9.33
CA GLY A 165 -14.88 3.13 8.80
C GLY A 165 -14.89 2.92 7.28
N SER A 166 -15.53 3.84 6.55
CA SER A 166 -15.53 3.93 5.09
C SER A 166 -14.45 4.88 4.54
N CYS A 167 -13.81 5.66 5.40
CA CYS A 167 -12.78 6.63 5.05
C CYS A 167 -11.41 5.97 4.78
N LEU A 168 -10.34 6.76 4.70
CA LEU A 168 -8.99 6.18 4.65
C LEU A 168 -8.66 5.57 6.03
N THR A 169 -7.75 4.61 6.04
CA THR A 169 -7.15 4.08 7.26
C THR A 169 -6.47 5.19 8.08
N CYS A 170 -6.61 5.11 9.39
CA CYS A 170 -6.01 5.96 10.40
C CYS A 170 -4.54 5.60 10.66
N ASP A 171 -3.73 6.60 10.99
CA ASP A 171 -2.34 6.43 11.39
C ASP A 171 -2.21 5.86 12.82
N VAL A 172 -1.00 5.41 13.20
CA VAL A 172 -0.70 4.97 14.57
C VAL A 172 -1.02 6.07 15.58
N GLY A 173 -1.63 5.70 16.71
CA GLY A 173 -2.05 6.57 17.80
C GLY A 173 -3.44 7.18 17.63
N LYS A 174 -4.10 6.93 16.49
CA LYS A 174 -5.47 7.38 16.21
C LYS A 174 -6.51 6.40 16.72
N ASN A 175 -7.72 6.88 16.96
CA ASN A 175 -8.84 6.03 17.36
C ASN A 175 -9.27 5.08 16.23
N CYS A 176 -9.79 3.92 16.60
CA CYS A 176 -10.26 2.90 15.67
C CYS A 176 -11.36 2.04 16.29
N SER A 177 -12.15 1.36 15.46
CA SER A 177 -13.13 0.34 15.92
C SER A 177 -12.80 -1.04 15.39
N LEU A 178 -12.14 -1.13 14.24
CA LEU A 178 -11.75 -2.38 13.59
C LEU A 178 -10.27 -2.31 13.16
N ALA A 179 -9.62 -3.47 13.10
CA ALA A 179 -8.28 -3.65 12.54
C ALA A 179 -8.09 -2.95 11.17
N LYS A 180 -9.10 -3.07 10.29
CA LYS A 180 -9.12 -2.44 8.96
C LYS A 180 -9.13 -0.91 8.98
N ASP A 181 -9.41 -0.30 10.12
CA ASP A 181 -9.40 1.16 10.26
C ASP A 181 -7.98 1.67 10.43
N CYS A 182 -6.99 0.82 10.71
CA CYS A 182 -5.62 1.22 10.98
C CYS A 182 -4.70 0.94 9.79
N ASN A 183 -3.79 1.86 9.48
CA ASN A 183 -2.80 1.71 8.40
C ASN A 183 -1.91 0.47 8.56
N ASN A 184 -1.72 0.02 9.79
CA ASN A 184 -0.96 -1.17 10.17
C ASN A 184 -1.82 -2.43 10.41
N GLY A 185 -3.14 -2.32 10.25
CA GLY A 185 -4.07 -3.42 10.43
C GLY A 185 -4.38 -3.81 11.87
N GLU A 186 -3.96 -3.05 12.89
CA GLU A 186 -4.14 -3.43 14.30
C GLU A 186 -4.84 -2.34 15.11
N CYS A 187 -6.01 -2.69 15.65
CA CYS A 187 -6.83 -1.83 16.50
C CYS A 187 -6.98 -2.45 17.89
N ILE A 188 -6.24 -1.94 18.87
CA ILE A 188 -6.23 -2.48 20.23
C ILE A 188 -6.71 -1.42 21.22
N ASN A 189 -7.67 -1.78 22.07
CA ASN A 189 -8.30 -0.87 23.02
C ASN A 189 -8.82 0.43 22.38
N GLY A 190 -9.27 0.34 21.12
CA GLY A 190 -9.79 1.46 20.36
C GLY A 190 -8.74 2.41 19.77
N ILE A 191 -7.46 2.03 19.77
CA ILE A 191 -6.37 2.83 19.21
C ILE A 191 -5.57 2.01 18.19
N CYS A 192 -5.20 2.64 17.07
CA CYS A 192 -4.29 2.09 16.08
C CYS A 192 -2.89 2.02 16.65
N ILE A 193 -2.31 0.83 16.75
CA ILE A 193 -0.98 0.65 17.34
C ILE A 193 -0.05 0.00 16.34
N SER A 194 1.21 0.45 16.27
CA SER A 194 2.19 -0.30 15.50
C SER A 194 2.49 -1.58 16.24
N ALA A 195 2.15 -2.72 15.64
CA ALA A 195 2.57 -4.03 16.14
C ALA A 195 4.09 -4.08 16.09
N THR A 196 4.75 -4.08 17.24
CA THR A 196 6.22 -4.14 17.34
C THR A 196 6.61 -5.21 18.33
N CYS A 197 7.80 -5.78 18.15
CA CYS A 197 8.29 -6.86 19.00
C CYS A 197 8.62 -6.47 20.45
N ASN A 198 8.24 -5.27 20.90
CA ASN A 198 8.52 -4.74 22.24
C ASN A 198 7.38 -3.82 22.71
N ASP A 199 6.13 -4.19 22.42
CA ASP A 199 4.93 -3.42 22.77
C ASP A 199 4.07 -4.05 23.89
N THR A 200 4.60 -5.07 24.57
CA THR A 200 3.96 -5.80 25.68
C THR A 200 2.73 -6.60 25.29
N MET A 201 2.52 -6.84 24.00
CA MET A 201 1.37 -7.61 23.50
C MET A 201 1.80 -8.65 22.48
N LYS A 202 1.22 -9.85 22.58
CA LYS A 202 1.45 -10.93 21.61
C LYS A 202 0.78 -10.62 20.27
N ASN A 203 1.49 -9.96 19.35
CA ASN A 203 0.98 -9.56 18.02
C ASN A 203 2.05 -9.78 16.92
N ASN A 204 1.83 -9.29 15.69
CA ASN A 204 2.82 -9.32 14.59
C ASN A 204 3.48 -10.67 14.24
N GLY A 205 2.83 -11.79 14.57
CA GLY A 205 3.38 -13.14 14.37
C GLY A 205 4.28 -13.64 15.50
N GLU A 206 4.30 -12.97 16.65
CA GLU A 206 4.98 -13.41 17.87
C GLU A 206 4.46 -14.75 18.39
N THR A 207 5.36 -15.56 18.94
CA THR A 207 4.97 -16.82 19.59
C THR A 207 4.80 -16.70 21.09
N ASP A 208 5.41 -15.70 21.72
CA ASP A 208 5.11 -15.21 23.08
C ASP A 208 5.22 -13.68 23.11
N VAL A 209 4.70 -13.03 24.15
CA VAL A 209 4.70 -11.56 24.28
C VAL A 209 6.11 -11.00 24.09
N ASP A 210 6.27 -10.13 23.09
CA ASP A 210 7.51 -9.43 22.72
C ASP A 210 8.65 -10.33 22.18
N CYS A 211 8.34 -11.56 21.74
CA CYS A 211 9.37 -12.45 21.19
C CYS A 211 8.85 -13.58 20.29
N GLY A 212 9.78 -14.18 19.54
CA GLY A 212 9.54 -15.33 18.69
C GLY A 212 8.78 -15.00 17.40
N GLY A 213 8.65 -15.96 16.50
CA GLY A 213 8.17 -15.71 15.15
C GLY A 213 9.22 -15.09 14.23
N LEU A 214 8.87 -14.93 12.94
CA LEU A 214 9.83 -14.56 11.90
C LEU A 214 10.39 -13.13 12.05
N ASN A 215 9.59 -12.21 12.62
CA ASN A 215 9.88 -10.78 12.62
C ASN A 215 10.47 -10.27 13.95
N CYS A 216 10.57 -11.14 14.97
CA CYS A 216 10.98 -10.75 16.32
C CYS A 216 12.18 -11.53 16.82
N SER A 217 12.82 -11.01 17.87
CA SER A 217 13.96 -11.69 18.49
C SER A 217 13.51 -13.01 19.13
N PRO A 218 14.33 -14.07 19.12
CA PRO A 218 13.98 -15.34 19.75
C PRO A 218 13.69 -15.18 21.25
N CYS A 219 12.72 -15.93 21.74
CA CYS A 219 12.32 -16.01 23.12
C CYS A 219 13.33 -16.73 24.01
N GLY A 220 13.39 -16.30 25.28
CA GLY A 220 14.13 -17.00 26.33
C GLY A 220 13.47 -18.30 26.80
N THR A 221 14.16 -19.05 27.66
CA THR A 221 13.63 -20.30 28.24
C THR A 221 12.28 -20.10 28.94
N GLY A 222 11.37 -21.05 28.76
CA GLY A 222 10.05 -21.10 29.40
C GLY A 222 8.96 -20.33 28.65
N LYS A 223 9.33 -19.51 27.68
CA LYS A 223 8.39 -18.79 26.79
C LYS A 223 7.77 -19.72 25.76
N VAL A 224 6.59 -19.36 25.27
CA VAL A 224 5.85 -20.11 24.25
C VAL A 224 6.60 -20.04 22.92
N CYS A 225 6.65 -21.15 22.20
CA CYS A 225 7.27 -21.25 20.88
C CYS A 225 6.46 -22.18 19.97
N SER A 226 6.55 -21.96 18.66
CA SER A 226 6.02 -22.86 17.63
C SER A 226 7.14 -23.61 16.92
N ASP A 227 8.29 -22.96 16.74
CA ASP A 227 9.46 -23.51 16.05
C ASP A 227 10.76 -23.29 16.83
N ALA A 228 11.79 -24.08 16.49
CA ALA A 228 13.12 -23.95 17.08
C ALA A 228 13.72 -22.54 16.96
N SER A 229 13.48 -21.85 15.83
CA SER A 229 13.96 -20.47 15.61
C SER A 229 13.36 -19.46 16.58
N ASP A 230 12.22 -19.78 17.19
CA ASP A 230 11.59 -18.90 18.17
C ASP A 230 12.32 -18.88 19.50
N CYS A 231 13.31 -19.75 19.71
CA CYS A 231 14.02 -19.88 20.97
C CYS A 231 15.49 -19.50 20.82
N ILE A 232 16.02 -18.75 21.79
CA ILE A 232 17.47 -18.46 21.86
C ILE A 232 18.28 -19.77 21.91
N SER A 233 17.74 -20.79 22.60
CA SER A 233 18.34 -22.13 22.69
C SER A 233 18.22 -22.96 21.42
N LYS A 234 17.49 -22.49 20.40
CA LYS A 234 17.11 -23.28 19.22
C LYS A 234 16.36 -24.57 19.54
N SER A 235 15.81 -24.69 20.77
CA SER A 235 15.12 -25.88 21.24
C SER A 235 13.71 -25.52 21.70
N CYS A 236 12.74 -25.80 20.82
CA CYS A 236 11.31 -25.69 21.12
C CYS A 236 10.75 -27.10 21.35
N ALA A 237 10.34 -27.41 22.59
CA ALA A 237 9.76 -28.71 22.91
C ALA A 237 8.50 -28.56 23.74
N PHE A 238 7.44 -29.28 23.34
CA PHE A 238 6.12 -29.20 23.96
C PHE A 238 5.59 -27.74 24.02
N GLY A 239 5.81 -26.97 22.95
CA GLY A 239 5.34 -25.59 22.81
C GLY A 239 6.05 -24.57 23.70
N THR A 240 7.19 -24.90 24.31
CA THR A 240 7.96 -23.98 25.16
C THR A 240 9.46 -24.07 24.89
N CYS A 241 10.14 -22.93 24.95
CA CYS A 241 11.59 -22.86 24.79
C CYS A 241 12.29 -23.56 25.95
N LYS A 242 13.13 -24.54 25.64
CA LYS A 242 13.91 -25.29 26.65
C LYS A 242 15.26 -24.64 26.89
N SER A 243 15.83 -24.89 28.08
CA SER A 243 17.23 -24.54 28.35
C SER A 243 18.15 -25.38 27.46
N PRO A 244 19.26 -24.82 26.96
CA PRO A 244 20.36 -25.58 26.37
C PRO A 244 20.81 -26.70 27.29
N THR A 245 21.08 -27.90 26.77
CA THR A 245 21.71 -28.98 27.55
C THR A 245 22.77 -29.69 26.72
N CYS A 246 23.86 -30.12 27.37
CA CYS A 246 25.00 -30.82 26.77
C CYS A 246 24.71 -32.26 26.29
N SER A 247 23.47 -32.57 25.93
CA SER A 247 23.02 -33.90 25.52
C SER A 247 21.69 -33.84 24.76
N ASP A 248 21.28 -32.68 24.24
CA ASP A 248 20.03 -32.52 23.50
C ASP A 248 20.18 -32.70 21.99
N GLY A 249 21.41 -32.91 21.50
CA GLY A 249 21.71 -33.13 20.09
C GLY A 249 21.68 -31.85 19.26
N ILE A 250 21.67 -30.67 19.89
CA ILE A 250 21.56 -29.37 19.22
C ILE A 250 22.75 -28.50 19.65
N MET A 251 23.55 -28.04 18.69
CA MET A 251 24.62 -27.07 19.00
C MET A 251 24.04 -25.71 19.44
N ASN A 252 23.93 -25.53 20.76
CA ASN A 252 23.32 -24.36 21.41
C ASN A 252 24.10 -23.95 22.67
N GLY A 253 23.64 -22.90 23.37
CA GLY A 253 24.35 -22.40 24.56
C GLY A 253 25.78 -21.95 24.25
N ASP A 254 26.75 -22.38 25.06
CA ASP A 254 28.18 -22.11 24.89
C ASP A 254 28.97 -23.28 24.29
N GLU A 255 28.28 -24.30 23.78
CA GLU A 255 28.87 -25.44 23.08
C GLU A 255 29.72 -25.00 21.89
N THR A 256 30.79 -25.75 21.63
CA THR A 256 31.68 -25.54 20.48
C THR A 256 31.50 -26.56 19.38
N ASP A 257 30.91 -27.71 19.69
CA ASP A 257 30.33 -28.68 18.76
C ASP A 257 29.09 -29.28 19.41
N ILE A 258 28.28 -30.06 18.68
CA ILE A 258 27.03 -30.66 19.21
C ILE A 258 27.31 -31.39 20.53
N ASP A 259 26.66 -30.92 21.61
CA ASP A 259 26.70 -31.49 22.96
C ASP A 259 28.10 -31.46 23.64
N CYS A 260 29.05 -30.64 23.19
CA CYS A 260 30.39 -30.57 23.80
C CYS A 260 31.07 -29.19 23.71
N GLY A 261 32.07 -28.98 24.58
CA GLY A 261 32.86 -27.75 24.68
C GLY A 261 32.20 -26.64 25.50
N GLY A 262 32.94 -25.57 25.80
CA GLY A 262 32.48 -24.52 26.72
C GLY A 262 32.24 -25.05 28.14
N SER A 263 31.01 -24.92 28.64
CA SER A 263 30.58 -25.45 29.94
C SER A 263 30.21 -26.94 29.89
N CYS A 264 30.16 -27.54 28.70
CA CYS A 264 29.83 -28.94 28.47
C CYS A 264 31.06 -29.86 28.57
N PRO A 265 30.87 -31.20 28.58
CA PRO A 265 31.98 -32.13 28.48
C PRO A 265 32.88 -31.82 27.28
N VAL A 266 34.18 -32.11 27.42
CA VAL A 266 35.16 -31.87 26.37
C VAL A 266 34.84 -32.66 25.10
N CYS A 267 35.07 -32.00 23.97
CA CYS A 267 34.95 -32.54 22.64
C CYS A 267 36.06 -33.56 22.31
N GLY A 268 35.68 -34.58 21.54
CA GLY A 268 36.55 -35.58 20.97
C GLY A 268 37.37 -35.07 19.78
N VAL A 269 38.25 -35.92 19.26
CA VAL A 269 39.10 -35.58 18.10
C VAL A 269 38.21 -35.31 16.88
N TYR A 270 38.55 -34.26 16.12
CA TYR A 270 37.85 -33.74 14.94
C TYR A 270 36.53 -33.01 15.21
N GLN A 271 36.10 -32.89 16.46
CA GLN A 271 35.00 -32.01 16.83
C GLN A 271 35.47 -30.56 16.93
N MET A 272 34.54 -29.63 16.74
CA MET A 272 34.81 -28.19 16.76
C MET A 272 35.11 -27.68 18.17
N CYS A 273 35.99 -26.68 18.24
CA CYS A 273 36.44 -26.06 19.49
C CYS A 273 36.72 -24.57 19.31
N LYS A 274 36.71 -23.81 20.40
CA LYS A 274 37.16 -22.41 20.45
C LYS A 274 38.44 -22.25 21.24
N VAL A 275 38.64 -23.07 22.28
CA VAL A 275 39.81 -23.04 23.17
C VAL A 275 40.33 -24.45 23.44
N ASP A 276 41.59 -24.56 23.87
CA ASP A 276 42.22 -25.86 24.19
C ASP A 276 41.45 -26.64 25.28
N LEU A 277 40.75 -25.95 26.19
CA LEU A 277 39.94 -26.57 27.24
C LEU A 277 38.72 -27.31 26.69
N ASP A 278 38.27 -26.98 25.47
CA ASP A 278 37.16 -27.69 24.83
C ASP A 278 37.57 -29.09 24.37
N CYS A 279 38.86 -29.45 24.36
CA CYS A 279 39.35 -30.70 23.78
C CYS A 279 39.75 -31.73 24.85
N ILE A 280 39.57 -33.02 24.54
CA ILE A 280 39.89 -34.12 25.45
C ILE A 280 41.38 -34.18 25.83
N THR A 281 41.68 -33.95 27.11
CA THR A 281 43.07 -33.80 27.63
C THR A 281 43.74 -35.11 28.07
N GLY A 282 43.29 -36.28 27.60
CA GLY A 282 43.88 -37.59 27.93
C GLY A 282 45.28 -37.83 27.32
N CYS A 283 45.80 -39.06 27.39
CA CYS A 283 47.15 -39.50 26.95
C CYS A 283 47.53 -39.24 25.47
N ASN A 284 46.78 -38.42 24.73
CA ASN A 284 47.20 -37.80 23.48
C ASN A 284 46.82 -36.32 23.59
N ASN A 285 47.76 -35.47 24.00
CA ASN A 285 47.63 -34.03 24.19
C ASN A 285 46.85 -33.38 23.02
N THR A 286 45.52 -33.28 23.11
CA THR A 286 44.69 -32.65 22.06
C THR A 286 44.56 -31.17 22.35
N ALA A 287 44.48 -30.37 21.30
CA ALA A 287 44.39 -28.92 21.38
C ALA A 287 43.49 -28.39 20.28
N CYS A 288 43.02 -27.16 20.46
CA CYS A 288 42.19 -26.51 19.47
C CYS A 288 43.07 -25.92 18.36
N ILE A 289 43.18 -26.65 17.25
CA ILE A 289 44.03 -26.27 16.12
C ILE A 289 43.13 -26.02 14.92
N ASN A 290 43.16 -24.79 14.40
CA ASN A 290 42.31 -24.34 13.28
C ASN A 290 40.80 -24.56 13.53
N GLY A 291 40.35 -24.42 14.79
CA GLY A 291 38.94 -24.57 15.16
C GLY A 291 38.47 -26.01 15.38
N TYR A 292 39.38 -26.98 15.36
CA TYR A 292 39.07 -28.40 15.60
C TYR A 292 39.99 -29.02 16.66
N CYS A 293 39.46 -29.95 17.45
CA CYS A 293 40.24 -30.72 18.39
C CYS A 293 41.15 -31.70 17.66
N GLN A 294 42.45 -31.44 17.68
CA GLN A 294 43.46 -32.22 16.97
C GLN A 294 44.54 -32.73 17.92
N ARG A 295 45.15 -33.87 17.60
CA ARG A 295 46.28 -34.41 18.36
C ARG A 295 47.54 -33.55 18.15
N LYS A 296 48.18 -33.07 19.23
CA LYS A 296 49.53 -32.53 19.16
C LYS A 296 50.50 -33.68 18.84
N TYR A 297 51.23 -33.61 17.74
CA TYR A 297 52.21 -34.60 17.28
C TYR A 297 53.50 -34.66 18.12
N SER A 298 53.44 -34.35 19.42
CA SER A 298 54.63 -34.17 20.26
C SER A 298 54.54 -34.99 21.56
N CYS A 299 54.36 -36.30 21.43
CA CYS A 299 54.70 -37.24 22.50
C CYS A 299 55.99 -37.95 22.11
N ILE A 300 57.13 -37.27 22.27
CA ILE A 300 58.41 -37.97 22.36
C ILE A 300 58.43 -38.59 23.76
N LYS A 301 58.44 -39.93 23.82
CA LYS A 301 58.65 -40.70 25.05
C LYS A 301 60.01 -40.39 25.66
#